data_AF-A0A812NDM8-F1
#
_entry.id   AF-A0A812NDM8-F1
#
_cell.length_a   1.000
_cell.length_b   1.000
_cell.length_c   1.000
_cell.angle_alpha   90.00
_cell.angle_beta   90.00
_cell.angle_gamma   90.00
#
_symmetry.space_group_name_H-M   'P 1'
#
loop_
_entity.id
_entity.type
_entity.pdbx_description
1 polymer ?
#
loop_
_entity_poly.entity_id
_entity_poly.type
_entity_poly.pdbx_seq_one_letter_code
_entity_poly.pdbx_strand_id
1 'polypeptide(L)'
;MDATGTSNTDWLERMGVDERAIFWCGVMLGISAVTLATGTAVLKIATIRSKRAARRQVADAPSTDLAKAETIGSTVSLQDVQPLKAAQPQKQAIGQLRRGRQLLAVFLSTFGLCLGLVLASIADGSLSKETGLAWERYAVLLSLGCVWLLSQAAMAACTLETGRGYATTAFAEAMLAGVCPVIADSFDTLKDTIFGGLCLKSSHVALQVVGILSWAYLVGFHLVFITEIRFMAELAASHLSMTAMPTIDVINCSPPKITRVEKLIALAAKQISKTKRDMLMVENLPQAGFAVLYLAVEGGSPLVATLSLGIPSAQILASCCLHHRIQRRLVPWYALRFDAAVDAADKVLFRRLHGEISGNPELCLEIALLTRHFGAILEARRARLQSTGERDDAAQVATRLLGSANLGILDLNGFKNWDVATVEALMRHVRQTPWVIELVLRECQMEASLAPALERGLRGIRGLKELSLSYNPQLGNPGAEALAAALPHCGLERLFLDSIGVGSEGTEALRRALEEGAALKRLDLEGNDAIGGEAKAALKTCCQSRGVDLWI
;
A
#
# COMPACT_ATOMS: atom_id res chain seq x y z
N MET A 1 21.35 40.47 46.59
CA MET A 1 19.92 40.86 46.53
C MET A 1 19.78 41.69 45.28
N ASP A 2 19.45 41.06 44.16
CA ASP A 2 19.12 41.78 42.92
C ASP A 2 17.61 42.00 42.86
N ALA A 3 17.23 43.26 42.62
CA ALA A 3 15.89 43.80 42.81
C ALA A 3 14.95 43.61 41.61
N THR A 4 15.04 42.47 40.91
CA THR A 4 14.02 42.02 39.96
C THR A 4 13.86 40.51 40.12
N GLY A 5 13.06 40.11 41.11
CA GLY A 5 12.79 38.72 41.46
C GLY A 5 11.88 38.02 40.45
N THR A 6 12.26 37.98 39.17
CA THR A 6 11.69 37.03 38.21
C THR A 6 12.62 35.83 38.16
N SER A 7 12.26 34.77 38.90
CA SER A 7 12.96 33.49 38.80
C SER A 7 12.92 32.98 37.36
N ASN A 8 13.95 32.25 36.95
CA ASN A 8 14.04 31.59 35.65
C ASN A 8 12.90 30.56 35.40
N THR A 9 11.99 30.39 36.36
CA THR A 9 10.81 29.51 36.34
C THR A 9 9.52 30.24 35.94
N ASP A 10 9.46 31.57 35.98
CA ASP A 10 8.24 32.35 35.74
C ASP A 10 7.70 32.18 34.30
N TRP A 11 8.58 31.98 33.30
CA TRP A 11 8.14 31.70 31.93
C TRP A 11 7.70 30.23 31.71
N LEU A 12 8.28 29.28 32.46
CA LEU A 12 7.90 27.85 32.41
C LEU A 12 6.53 27.65 33.06
N GLU A 13 6.29 28.29 34.20
CA GLU A 13 4.98 28.32 34.86
C GLU A 13 3.92 28.99 33.97
N ARG A 14 4.26 30.10 33.29
CA ARG A 14 3.38 30.74 32.30
C ARG A 14 3.11 29.89 31.04
N MET A 15 3.98 28.93 30.73
CA MET A 15 3.76 27.92 29.67
C MET A 15 3.05 26.65 30.19
N GLY A 16 2.67 26.60 31.47
CA GLY A 16 2.01 25.43 32.07
C GLY A 16 2.96 24.25 32.34
N VAL A 17 4.28 24.49 32.36
CA VAL A 17 5.29 23.50 32.69
C VAL A 17 5.58 23.57 34.20
N ASP A 18 4.66 23.01 34.98
CA ASP A 18 4.83 22.85 36.42
C ASP A 18 5.68 21.60 36.76
N GLU A 19 6.11 21.47 38.02
CA GLU A 19 6.90 20.31 38.47
C GLU A 19 6.20 18.97 38.19
N ARG A 20 4.85 18.97 38.24
CA ARG A 20 4.03 17.80 37.90
C ARG A 20 4.14 17.44 36.42
N ALA A 21 4.07 18.42 35.52
CA ALA A 21 4.24 18.23 34.09
C ALA A 21 5.61 17.62 33.78
N ILE A 22 6.68 18.14 34.41
CA ILE A 22 8.06 17.62 34.23
C ILE A 22 8.14 16.16 34.69
N PHE A 23 7.62 15.86 35.89
CA PHE A 23 7.62 14.49 36.42
C PHE A 23 6.89 13.52 35.50
N TRP A 24 5.65 13.83 35.11
CA TRP A 24 4.83 12.95 34.29
C TRP A 24 5.33 12.83 32.85
N CYS A 25 5.91 13.89 32.28
CA CYS A 25 6.62 13.78 31.01
C CYS A 25 7.79 12.81 31.11
N GLY A 26 8.56 12.85 32.20
CA GLY A 26 9.62 11.88 32.48
C GLY A 26 9.10 10.44 32.57
N VAL A 27 7.98 10.21 33.29
CA VAL A 27 7.33 8.90 33.38
C VAL A 27 6.88 8.39 32.01
N MET A 28 6.20 9.24 31.22
CA MET A 28 5.72 8.90 29.88
C MET A 28 6.86 8.60 28.90
N LEU A 29 7.97 9.35 28.99
CA LEU A 29 9.20 9.07 28.23
C LEU A 29 9.83 7.74 28.65
N GLY A 30 9.83 7.42 29.95
CA GLY A 30 10.29 6.13 30.48
C GLY A 30 9.48 4.95 29.94
N ILE A 31 8.14 5.04 30.00
CA ILE A 31 7.22 4.04 29.43
C ILE A 31 7.49 3.85 27.94
N SER A 32 7.64 4.97 27.22
CA SER A 32 7.94 4.99 25.79
C SER A 32 9.27 4.28 25.47
N ALA A 33 10.33 4.57 26.21
CA ALA A 33 11.65 3.98 26.02
C ALA A 33 11.66 2.46 26.29
N VAL A 34 11.02 2.02 27.38
CA VAL A 34 10.89 0.58 27.72
C VAL A 34 10.08 -0.15 26.65
N THR A 35 9.01 0.46 26.17
CA THR A 35 8.16 -0.10 25.10
C THR A 35 8.98 -0.26 23.82
N LEU A 36 9.71 0.78 23.40
CA LEU A 36 10.58 0.76 22.23
C LEU A 36 11.63 -0.36 22.31
N ALA A 37 12.32 -0.46 23.44
CA ALA A 37 13.35 -1.47 23.66
C ALA A 37 12.76 -2.89 23.61
N THR A 38 11.67 -3.13 24.34
CA THR A 38 11.01 -4.44 24.44
C THR A 38 10.47 -4.88 23.08
N GLY A 39 9.71 -4.03 22.39
CA GLY A 39 9.15 -4.36 21.08
C GLY A 39 10.21 -4.60 20.01
N THR A 40 11.28 -3.79 20.01
CA THR A 40 12.41 -4.00 19.10
C THR A 40 13.10 -5.35 19.37
N ALA A 41 13.28 -5.72 20.65
CA ALA A 41 13.86 -7.00 21.01
C ALA A 41 12.99 -8.18 20.54
N VAL A 42 11.67 -8.11 20.73
CA VAL A 42 10.71 -9.14 20.28
C VAL A 42 10.84 -9.39 18.78
N LEU A 43 10.79 -8.34 17.95
CA LEU A 43 10.87 -8.49 16.49
C LEU A 43 12.25 -8.97 16.02
N LYS A 44 13.32 -8.50 16.67
CA LYS A 44 14.69 -8.93 16.35
C LYS A 44 14.88 -10.42 16.65
N ILE A 45 14.37 -10.89 17.79
CA ILE A 45 14.42 -12.32 18.15
C ILE A 45 13.60 -13.15 17.16
N ALA A 46 12.40 -12.70 16.79
CA ALA A 46 11.56 -13.38 15.79
C ALA A 46 12.26 -13.50 14.43
N THR A 47 12.87 -12.40 13.96
CA THR A 47 13.61 -12.36 12.71
C THR A 47 14.83 -13.30 12.72
N ILE A 48 15.57 -13.34 13.83
CA ILE A 48 16.70 -14.28 13.99
C ILE A 48 16.22 -15.74 13.99
N ARG A 49 15.11 -16.04 14.67
CA ARG A 49 14.51 -17.38 14.70
C ARG A 49 14.06 -17.82 13.31
N SER A 50 13.35 -16.96 12.58
CA SER A 50 12.90 -17.23 11.21
C SER A 50 14.09 -17.47 10.26
N LYS A 51 15.14 -16.63 10.34
CA LYS A 51 16.35 -16.79 9.54
C LYS A 51 17.09 -18.10 9.84
N ARG A 52 17.16 -18.50 11.11
CA ARG A 52 17.77 -19.79 11.52
C ARG A 52 16.95 -20.97 11.04
N ALA A 53 15.62 -20.90 11.14
CA ALA A 53 14.72 -21.94 10.65
C ALA A 53 14.87 -22.15 9.14
N ALA A 54 14.94 -21.08 8.36
CA ALA A 54 15.15 -21.16 6.93
C ALA A 54 16.52 -21.76 6.55
N ARG A 55 17.59 -21.35 7.25
CA ARG A 55 18.92 -21.94 7.03
C ARG A 55 18.98 -23.43 7.38
N ARG A 56 18.25 -23.88 8.41
CA ARG A 56 18.13 -25.30 8.74
C ARG A 56 17.38 -26.05 7.65
N GLN A 57 16.28 -25.52 7.13
CA GLN A 57 15.57 -26.14 6.00
C GLN A 57 16.45 -26.29 4.75
N VAL A 58 17.34 -25.33 4.48
CA VAL A 58 18.32 -25.44 3.38
C VAL A 58 19.43 -26.45 3.70
N ALA A 59 19.86 -26.56 4.96
CA ALA A 59 20.94 -27.47 5.37
C ALA A 59 20.48 -28.93 5.57
N ASP A 60 19.23 -29.14 5.98
CA ASP A 60 18.60 -30.45 6.17
C ASP A 60 17.99 -31.00 4.87
N ALA A 61 18.08 -30.24 3.77
CA ALA A 61 17.73 -30.75 2.44
C ALA A 61 18.64 -31.95 2.11
N PRO A 62 18.09 -33.13 1.80
CA PRO A 62 18.88 -34.34 1.63
C PRO A 62 19.94 -34.15 0.54
N SER A 63 21.16 -34.63 0.76
CA SER A 63 22.30 -34.49 -0.17
C SER A 63 22.05 -35.11 -1.55
N THR A 64 21.04 -35.97 -1.68
CA THR A 64 20.54 -36.47 -2.97
C THR A 64 19.85 -35.39 -3.81
N ASP A 65 19.34 -34.31 -3.21
CA ASP A 65 18.73 -33.18 -3.92
C ASP A 65 19.74 -32.09 -4.30
N LEU A 66 20.91 -32.00 -3.64
CA LEU A 66 21.99 -31.09 -4.04
C LEU A 66 22.80 -31.67 -5.22
N ALA A 67 23.05 -32.99 -5.22
CA ALA A 67 23.62 -33.67 -6.39
C ALA A 67 22.62 -33.74 -7.56
N LYS A 68 21.31 -33.81 -7.28
CA LYS A 68 20.28 -33.60 -8.29
C LYS A 68 20.14 -32.12 -8.68
N ALA A 69 20.34 -31.14 -7.83
CA ALA A 69 20.26 -29.72 -8.23
C ALA A 69 21.44 -29.29 -9.12
N GLU A 70 22.63 -29.89 -8.95
CA GLU A 70 23.77 -29.67 -9.87
C GLU A 70 23.72 -30.56 -11.13
N THR A 71 22.94 -31.66 -11.14
CA THR A 71 22.78 -32.53 -12.32
C THR A 71 21.43 -32.36 -13.04
N ILE A 72 20.45 -31.68 -12.44
CA ILE A 72 19.17 -31.30 -13.06
C ILE A 72 19.34 -29.91 -13.68
N GLY A 73 20.27 -29.85 -14.63
CA GLY A 73 20.18 -28.98 -15.80
C GLY A 73 19.22 -29.55 -16.86
N SER A 74 18.48 -30.61 -16.57
CA SER A 74 17.42 -31.14 -17.43
C SER A 74 16.41 -31.96 -16.62
N THR A 75 15.12 -31.68 -16.82
CA THR A 75 13.93 -32.46 -16.38
C THR A 75 13.66 -32.56 -14.86
N VAL A 76 13.01 -31.54 -14.28
CA VAL A 76 12.10 -31.73 -13.13
C VAL A 76 10.68 -31.98 -13.68
N SER A 77 10.09 -33.11 -13.31
CA SER A 77 8.67 -33.40 -13.52
C SER A 77 7.80 -32.40 -12.75
N LEU A 78 6.92 -31.71 -13.45
CA LEU A 78 6.12 -30.56 -12.99
C LEU A 78 4.86 -30.93 -12.20
N GLN A 79 4.77 -32.12 -11.60
CA GLN A 79 3.56 -32.54 -10.87
C GLN A 79 3.51 -32.10 -9.40
N ASP A 80 4.62 -31.66 -8.80
CA ASP A 80 4.69 -31.41 -7.33
C ASP A 80 4.78 -29.93 -6.90
N VAL A 81 4.69 -28.97 -7.83
CA VAL A 81 4.53 -27.55 -7.44
C VAL A 81 3.05 -27.29 -7.21
N GLN A 82 2.62 -27.34 -5.95
CA GLN A 82 1.27 -26.94 -5.59
C GLN A 82 1.02 -25.50 -6.08
N PRO A 83 -0.03 -25.25 -6.87
CA PRO A 83 -0.37 -23.89 -7.26
C PRO A 83 -0.69 -23.08 -5.99
N LEU A 84 -0.04 -21.92 -5.86
CA LEU A 84 -0.49 -20.86 -4.96
C LEU A 84 -1.97 -20.62 -5.27
N LYS A 85 -2.85 -21.10 -4.38
CA LYS A 85 -4.30 -20.95 -4.54
C LYS A 85 -4.59 -19.48 -4.72
N ALA A 86 -5.02 -19.09 -5.92
CA ALA A 86 -5.60 -17.78 -6.18
C ALA A 86 -6.63 -17.50 -5.08
N ALA A 87 -6.45 -16.41 -4.34
CA ALA A 87 -7.38 -16.02 -3.30
C ALA A 87 -8.74 -15.80 -3.98
N GLN A 88 -9.70 -16.69 -3.70
CA GLN A 88 -11.07 -16.55 -4.21
C GLN A 88 -11.60 -15.16 -3.81
N PRO A 89 -12.27 -14.42 -4.71
CA PRO A 89 -12.80 -13.08 -4.43
C PRO A 89 -13.64 -13.03 -3.14
N GLN A 90 -14.36 -14.12 -2.88
CA GLN A 90 -15.17 -14.30 -1.67
C GLN A 90 -14.33 -14.41 -0.39
N LYS A 91 -13.16 -15.07 -0.40
CA LYS A 91 -12.25 -15.11 0.75
C LYS A 91 -11.59 -13.76 1.01
N GLN A 92 -11.29 -13.00 -0.04
CA GLN A 92 -10.74 -11.66 0.07
C GLN A 92 -11.77 -10.68 0.65
N ALA A 93 -13.03 -10.75 0.22
CA ALA A 93 -14.14 -9.98 0.79
C ALA A 93 -14.39 -10.32 2.27
N ILE A 94 -14.39 -11.61 2.64
CA ILE A 94 -14.54 -12.06 4.03
C ILE A 94 -13.37 -11.57 4.89
N GLY A 95 -12.13 -11.62 4.36
CA GLY A 95 -10.94 -11.10 5.04
C GLY A 95 -11.00 -9.59 5.27
N GLN A 96 -11.50 -8.83 4.29
CA GLN A 96 -11.73 -7.38 4.42
C GLN A 96 -12.80 -7.07 5.46
N LEU A 97 -13.93 -7.79 5.44
CA LEU A 97 -15.00 -7.61 6.41
C LEU A 97 -14.53 -7.88 7.85
N ARG A 98 -13.71 -8.93 8.04
CA ARG A 98 -13.09 -9.24 9.33
C ARG A 98 -12.14 -8.13 9.78
N ARG A 99 -11.33 -7.60 8.86
CA ARG A 99 -10.39 -6.51 9.16
C ARG A 99 -11.12 -5.21 9.52
N GLY A 100 -12.19 -4.85 8.80
CA GLY A 100 -13.04 -3.71 9.12
C GLY A 100 -13.68 -3.82 10.51
N ARG A 101 -14.18 -5.01 10.87
CA ARG A 101 -14.72 -5.28 12.22
C ARG A 101 -13.66 -5.14 13.32
N GLN A 102 -12.44 -5.63 13.08
CA GLN A 102 -11.34 -5.48 14.03
C GLN A 102 -10.97 -4.00 14.24
N LEU A 103 -10.89 -3.22 13.15
CA LEU A 103 -10.61 -1.79 13.23
C LEU A 103 -11.69 -1.04 14.00
N LEU A 104 -12.96 -1.33 13.71
CA LEU A 104 -14.08 -0.73 14.43
C LEU A 104 -14.02 -1.04 15.93
N ALA A 105 -13.72 -2.30 16.29
CA ALA A 105 -13.60 -2.70 17.68
C ALA A 105 -12.45 -1.97 18.41
N VAL A 106 -11.29 -1.83 17.77
CA VAL A 106 -10.14 -1.10 18.33
C VAL A 106 -10.50 0.38 18.49
N PHE A 107 -11.06 1.02 17.47
CA PHE A 107 -11.49 2.41 17.52
C PHE A 107 -12.51 2.65 18.64
N LEU A 108 -13.60 1.87 18.70
CA LEU A 108 -14.62 2.02 19.73
C LEU A 108 -14.07 1.81 21.14
N SER A 109 -13.10 0.90 21.30
CA SER A 109 -12.41 0.70 22.58
C SER A 109 -11.58 1.92 22.97
N THR A 110 -10.80 2.48 22.04
CA THR A 110 -10.02 3.70 22.26
C THR A 110 -10.91 4.89 22.57
N PHE A 111 -11.98 5.10 21.79
CA PHE A 111 -12.96 6.15 22.00
C PHE A 111 -13.64 6.01 23.37
N GLY A 112 -14.10 4.81 23.73
CA GLY A 112 -14.75 4.54 25.01
C GLY A 112 -13.83 4.80 26.21
N LEU A 113 -12.54 4.41 26.12
CA LEU A 113 -11.55 4.71 27.17
C LEU A 113 -11.30 6.21 27.32
N CYS A 114 -11.13 6.93 26.21
CA CYS A 114 -10.96 8.39 26.23
C CYS A 114 -12.20 9.07 26.83
N LEU A 115 -13.39 8.66 26.39
CA LEU A 115 -14.67 9.22 26.85
C LEU A 115 -14.89 8.97 28.34
N GLY A 116 -14.64 7.75 28.80
CA GLY A 116 -14.73 7.40 30.22
C GLY A 116 -13.81 8.26 31.10
N LEU A 117 -12.56 8.48 30.67
CA LEU A 117 -11.63 9.35 31.39
C LEU A 117 -12.03 10.83 31.32
N VAL A 118 -12.58 11.30 30.20
CA VAL A 118 -13.08 12.68 30.11
C VAL A 118 -14.28 12.87 31.04
N LEU A 119 -15.25 11.95 31.05
CA LEU A 119 -16.41 12.01 31.93
C LEU A 119 -16.01 11.92 33.41
N ALA A 120 -15.06 11.05 33.75
CA ALA A 120 -14.51 10.98 35.09
C ALA A 120 -13.75 12.27 35.48
N SER A 121 -13.22 13.03 34.52
CA SER A 121 -12.55 14.33 34.75
C SER A 121 -13.55 15.47 34.93
N ILE A 122 -14.74 15.33 34.36
CA ILE A 122 -15.85 16.24 34.61
C ILE A 122 -16.37 15.99 36.04
N ALA A 123 -16.55 14.73 36.41
CA ALA A 123 -17.12 14.33 37.69
C ALA A 123 -16.27 14.76 38.91
N ASP A 124 -14.94 14.68 38.82
CA ASP A 124 -14.03 15.12 39.88
C ASP A 124 -13.56 16.58 39.73
N GLY A 125 -14.05 17.28 38.71
CA GLY A 125 -13.70 18.67 38.43
C GLY A 125 -12.30 18.88 37.85
N SER A 126 -11.54 17.82 37.53
CA SER A 126 -10.16 17.91 37.05
C SER A 126 -10.02 18.34 35.58
N LEU A 127 -11.11 18.45 34.81
CA LEU A 127 -11.06 18.84 33.40
C LEU A 127 -10.72 20.34 33.25
N SER A 128 -9.61 20.64 32.57
CA SER A 128 -9.06 22.01 32.43
C SER A 128 -9.04 22.51 30.99
N LYS A 129 -9.26 23.82 30.80
CA LYS A 129 -9.11 24.50 29.51
C LYS A 129 -7.65 24.62 29.05
N GLU A 130 -6.70 24.49 29.98
CA GLU A 130 -5.26 24.65 29.73
C GLU A 130 -4.61 23.34 29.30
N THR A 131 -4.85 22.26 30.05
CA THR A 131 -4.17 20.96 29.88
C THR A 131 -5.11 19.84 29.46
N GLY A 132 -6.43 20.04 29.53
CA GLY A 132 -7.41 19.00 29.25
C GLY A 132 -7.56 18.06 30.43
N LEU A 133 -6.86 16.93 30.39
CA LEU A 133 -6.85 15.93 31.46
C LEU A 133 -5.71 16.17 32.45
N ALA A 134 -5.83 15.58 33.64
CA ALA A 134 -4.71 15.44 34.56
C ALA A 134 -3.61 14.53 33.96
N TRP A 135 -2.35 14.82 34.26
CA TRP A 135 -1.18 14.13 33.69
C TRP A 135 -1.17 12.62 33.95
N GLU A 136 -1.69 12.18 35.10
CA GLU A 136 -1.89 10.77 35.45
C GLU A 136 -2.72 10.03 34.39
N ARG A 137 -3.78 10.69 33.90
CA ARG A 137 -4.73 10.11 32.95
C ARG A 137 -4.12 9.99 31.55
N TYR A 138 -3.29 10.96 31.15
CA TYR A 138 -2.47 10.84 29.94
C TYR A 138 -1.50 9.65 30.02
N ALA A 139 -0.83 9.47 31.18
CA ALA A 139 0.07 8.35 31.39
C ALA A 139 -0.65 6.99 31.34
N VAL A 140 -1.87 6.89 31.88
CA VAL A 140 -2.73 5.70 31.78
C VAL A 140 -3.05 5.38 30.31
N LEU A 141 -3.52 6.37 29.54
CA LEU A 141 -3.84 6.16 28.12
C LEU A 141 -2.61 5.74 27.30
N LEU A 142 -1.47 6.40 27.52
CA LEU A 142 -0.21 6.03 26.88
C LEU A 142 0.19 4.59 27.22
N SER A 143 0.09 4.21 28.50
CA SER A 143 0.43 2.85 28.96
C SER A 143 -0.43 1.79 28.28
N LEU A 144 -1.74 2.02 28.18
CA LEU A 144 -2.65 1.11 27.49
C LEU A 144 -2.32 1.01 25.99
N GLY A 145 -2.00 2.13 25.35
CA GLY A 145 -1.54 2.16 23.96
C GLY A 145 -0.23 1.38 23.76
N CYS A 146 0.73 1.54 24.67
CA CYS A 146 1.99 0.81 24.65
C CYS A 146 1.79 -0.70 24.84
N VAL A 147 0.91 -1.12 25.75
CA VAL A 147 0.56 -2.54 25.95
C VAL A 147 -0.09 -3.13 24.70
N TRP A 148 -1.01 -2.39 24.06
CA TRP A 148 -1.62 -2.79 22.80
C TRP A 148 -0.55 -2.98 21.70
N LEU A 149 0.38 -2.03 21.58
CA LEU A 149 1.45 -2.11 20.59
C LEU A 149 2.40 -3.29 20.83
N LEU A 150 2.75 -3.59 22.09
CA LEU A 150 3.54 -4.77 22.45
C LEU A 150 2.79 -6.07 22.14
N SER A 151 1.48 -6.10 22.38
CA SER A 151 0.62 -7.24 22.01
C SER A 151 0.64 -7.47 20.50
N GLN A 152 0.56 -6.40 19.70
CA GLN A 152 0.70 -6.48 18.25
C GLN A 152 2.09 -7.00 17.83
N ALA A 153 3.18 -6.57 18.48
CA ALA A 153 4.52 -7.08 18.18
C ALA A 153 4.66 -8.57 18.50
N ALA A 154 4.06 -9.03 19.59
CA ALA A 154 4.00 -10.46 19.92
C ALA A 154 3.23 -11.24 18.86
N MET A 155 2.05 -10.77 18.45
CA MET A 155 1.27 -11.37 17.37
C MET A 155 2.08 -11.44 16.06
N ALA A 156 2.68 -10.32 15.66
CA ALA A 156 3.49 -10.20 14.45
C ALA A 156 4.74 -11.10 14.46
N ALA A 157 5.32 -11.36 15.65
CA ALA A 157 6.40 -12.31 15.84
C ALA A 157 5.93 -13.77 15.74
N CYS A 158 4.74 -14.08 16.25
CA CYS A 158 4.15 -15.42 16.20
C CYS A 158 3.69 -15.83 14.80
N THR A 159 3.27 -14.87 13.97
CA THR A 159 2.79 -15.12 12.60
C THR A 159 3.88 -14.93 11.53
N LEU A 160 5.14 -14.76 11.92
CA LEU A 160 6.23 -14.50 10.98
C LEU A 160 6.60 -15.77 10.20
N GLU A 161 6.52 -15.68 8.88
CA GLU A 161 6.88 -16.78 7.97
C GLU A 161 8.39 -17.07 7.98
N THR A 162 8.73 -18.34 7.71
CA THR A 162 10.12 -18.81 7.62
C THR A 162 10.85 -18.10 6.47
N GLY A 163 12.02 -17.53 6.76
CA GLY A 163 12.82 -16.77 5.79
C GLY A 163 12.43 -15.28 5.66
N ARG A 164 11.36 -14.84 6.31
CA ARG A 164 10.93 -13.44 6.39
C ARG A 164 11.37 -12.79 7.71
N GLY A 165 11.47 -11.47 7.74
CA GLY A 165 11.87 -10.71 8.91
C GLY A 165 11.34 -9.28 8.93
N TYR A 166 11.62 -8.54 10.00
CA TYR A 166 11.29 -7.12 10.09
C TYR A 166 12.55 -6.25 9.99
N ALA A 167 12.39 -5.05 9.44
CA ALA A 167 13.45 -4.05 9.47
C ALA A 167 13.77 -3.64 10.92
N THR A 168 15.02 -3.23 11.18
CA THR A 168 15.46 -2.82 12.54
C THR A 168 14.70 -1.62 13.09
N THR A 169 14.11 -0.79 12.23
CA THR A 169 13.30 0.38 12.60
C THR A 169 11.80 0.11 12.62
N ALA A 170 11.35 -1.10 12.29
CA ALA A 170 9.93 -1.43 12.17
C ALA A 170 9.12 -1.10 13.43
N PHE A 171 9.60 -1.50 14.61
CA PHE A 171 8.87 -1.22 15.86
C PHE A 171 8.82 0.29 16.17
N ALA A 172 9.90 1.02 15.91
CA ALA A 172 9.93 2.47 16.08
C ALA A 172 8.91 3.17 15.15
N GLU A 173 8.84 2.74 13.89
CA GLU A 173 7.86 3.23 12.91
C GLU A 173 6.42 2.94 13.39
N ALA A 174 6.16 1.73 13.90
CA ALA A 174 4.85 1.35 14.44
C ALA A 174 4.45 2.17 15.68
N MET A 175 5.42 2.44 16.56
CA MET A 175 5.23 3.25 17.77
C MET A 175 4.89 4.70 17.43
N LEU A 176 5.60 5.27 16.46
CA LEU A 176 5.33 6.61 15.97
C LEU A 176 3.93 6.71 15.36
N ALA A 177 3.49 5.69 14.62
CA ALA A 177 2.15 5.67 14.04
C ALA A 177 1.01 5.40 15.04
N GLY A 178 1.26 4.62 16.10
CA GLY A 178 0.19 4.10 16.96
C GLY A 178 0.00 4.83 18.30
N VAL A 179 1.07 5.41 18.87
CA VAL A 179 1.02 5.97 20.23
C VAL A 179 1.71 7.32 20.40
N CYS A 180 2.42 7.83 19.39
CA CYS A 180 3.11 9.11 19.52
C CYS A 180 2.10 10.27 19.61
N PRO A 181 2.20 11.14 20.64
CA PRO A 181 1.35 12.32 20.75
C PRO A 181 1.39 13.16 19.48
N VAL A 182 0.27 13.78 19.12
CA VAL A 182 0.09 14.62 17.91
C VAL A 182 0.16 13.86 16.57
N ILE A 183 0.88 12.74 16.51
CA ILE A 183 1.12 11.98 15.28
C ILE A 183 0.11 10.83 15.11
N ALA A 184 -0.26 10.16 16.20
CA ALA A 184 -1.14 9.00 16.18
C ALA A 184 -2.63 9.38 16.15
N ASP A 185 -3.43 8.68 15.35
CA ASP A 185 -4.88 8.94 15.25
C ASP A 185 -5.62 8.68 16.59
N SER A 186 -5.04 7.86 17.48
CA SER A 186 -5.53 7.67 18.85
C SER A 186 -5.47 8.97 19.68
N PHE A 187 -4.50 9.84 19.38
CA PHE A 187 -4.40 11.16 20.01
C PHE A 187 -5.45 12.12 19.45
N ASP A 188 -5.78 12.04 18.16
CA ASP A 188 -6.87 12.82 17.55
C ASP A 188 -8.22 12.45 18.20
N THR A 189 -8.46 11.15 18.43
CA THR A 189 -9.62 10.69 19.21
C THR A 189 -9.64 11.30 20.61
N LEU A 190 -8.48 11.35 21.29
CA LEU A 190 -8.37 11.91 22.64
C LEU A 190 -8.67 13.42 22.67
N LYS A 191 -8.05 14.22 21.79
CA LYS A 191 -8.26 15.69 21.79
C LYS A 191 -9.72 16.04 21.49
N ASP A 192 -10.35 15.33 20.55
CA ASP A 192 -11.75 15.57 20.17
C ASP A 192 -12.70 15.15 21.30
N THR A 193 -12.34 14.10 22.03
CA THR A 193 -13.10 13.69 23.22
C THR A 193 -13.00 14.75 24.33
N ILE A 194 -11.80 15.27 24.60
CA ILE A 194 -11.57 16.35 25.57
C ILE A 194 -12.36 17.61 25.19
N PHE A 195 -12.34 17.99 23.90
CA PHE A 195 -13.10 19.12 23.38
C PHE A 195 -14.60 19.00 23.68
N GLY A 196 -15.21 17.84 23.40
CA GLY A 196 -16.61 17.60 23.73
C GLY A 196 -16.88 17.66 25.24
N GLY A 197 -15.95 17.19 26.07
CA GLY A 197 -16.04 17.32 27.52
C GLY A 197 -15.99 18.77 28.02
N LEU A 198 -15.12 19.59 27.43
CA LEU A 198 -15.03 21.03 27.74
C LEU A 198 -16.32 21.76 27.33
N CYS A 199 -16.91 21.37 26.20
CA CYS A 199 -18.20 21.87 25.76
C CYS A 199 -19.33 21.51 26.76
N LEU A 200 -19.34 20.29 27.30
CA LEU A 200 -20.32 19.89 28.32
C LEU A 200 -20.17 20.65 29.64
N LYS A 201 -18.95 21.09 29.99
CA LYS A 201 -18.69 21.91 31.18
C LYS A 201 -19.14 23.37 31.01
N SER A 202 -19.46 23.80 29.79
CA SER A 202 -19.94 25.15 29.52
C SER A 202 -21.29 25.42 30.19
N SER A 203 -21.49 26.68 30.60
CA SER A 203 -22.80 27.17 31.05
C SER A 203 -23.81 27.35 29.92
N HIS A 204 -23.35 27.37 28.66
CA HIS A 204 -24.18 27.58 27.48
C HIS A 204 -24.69 26.25 26.92
N VAL A 205 -26.02 26.05 26.96
CA VAL A 205 -26.68 24.85 26.39
C VAL A 205 -26.31 24.62 24.92
N ALA A 206 -26.17 25.68 24.14
CA ALA A 206 -25.74 25.59 22.75
C ALA A 206 -24.36 24.91 22.60
N LEU A 207 -23.41 25.23 23.48
CA LEU A 207 -22.10 24.58 23.48
C LEU A 207 -22.16 23.15 23.99
N GLN A 208 -23.02 22.84 24.97
CA GLN A 208 -23.24 21.45 25.40
C GLN A 208 -23.74 20.57 24.24
N VAL A 209 -24.67 21.09 23.43
CA VAL A 209 -25.14 20.42 22.21
C VAL A 209 -24.00 20.25 21.19
N VAL A 210 -23.17 21.28 20.99
CA VAL A 210 -21.98 21.19 20.12
C VAL A 210 -21.04 20.07 20.58
N GLY A 211 -20.82 19.93 21.88
CA GLY A 211 -20.00 18.84 22.43
C GLY A 211 -20.52 17.45 22.08
N ILE A 212 -21.83 17.23 22.24
CA ILE A 212 -22.49 15.96 21.90
C ILE A 212 -22.43 15.70 20.39
N LEU A 213 -22.70 16.73 19.58
CA LEU A 213 -22.62 16.64 18.12
C LEU A 213 -21.19 16.32 17.65
N SER A 214 -20.17 16.87 18.30
CA SER A 214 -18.76 16.58 18.01
C SER A 214 -18.44 15.09 18.24
N TRP A 215 -18.91 14.50 19.34
CA TRP A 215 -18.72 13.07 19.60
C TRP A 215 -19.51 12.18 18.63
N ALA A 216 -20.76 12.55 18.32
CA ALA A 216 -21.57 11.84 17.34
C ALA A 216 -20.92 11.87 15.94
N TYR A 217 -20.37 13.02 15.56
CA TYR A 217 -19.63 13.19 14.31
C TYR A 217 -18.39 12.29 14.27
N LEU A 218 -17.58 12.27 15.32
CA LEU A 218 -16.37 11.43 15.40
C LEU A 218 -16.69 9.94 15.18
N VAL A 219 -17.74 9.43 15.82
CA VAL A 219 -18.18 8.03 15.65
C VAL A 219 -18.75 7.79 14.25
N GLY A 220 -19.64 8.67 13.78
CA GLY A 220 -20.25 8.57 12.46
C GLY A 220 -19.23 8.59 11.33
N PHE A 221 -18.22 9.46 11.43
CA PHE A 221 -17.11 9.56 10.50
C PHE A 221 -16.33 8.24 10.37
N HIS A 222 -15.96 7.63 11.50
CA HIS A 222 -15.24 6.35 11.51
C HIS A 222 -16.07 5.19 10.95
N LEU A 223 -17.40 5.19 11.19
CA LEU A 223 -18.30 4.19 10.61
C LEU A 223 -18.32 4.26 9.08
N VAL A 224 -18.38 5.48 8.51
CA VAL A 224 -18.33 5.67 7.05
C VAL A 224 -16.97 5.25 6.49
N PHE A 225 -15.87 5.67 7.12
CA PHE A 225 -14.52 5.42 6.60
C PHE A 225 -14.12 3.94 6.57
N ILE A 226 -14.64 3.13 7.51
CA ILE A 226 -14.40 1.68 7.52
C ILE A 226 -15.09 0.97 6.35
N THR A 227 -16.14 1.55 5.76
CA THR A 227 -16.79 0.99 4.56
C THR A 227 -15.99 1.24 3.27
N GLU A 228 -15.07 2.20 3.29
CA GLU A 228 -14.28 2.61 2.13
C GLU A 228 -12.88 2.00 2.16
N ILE A 229 -12.54 1.20 1.14
CA ILE A 229 -11.30 0.40 1.11
C ILE A 229 -10.03 1.26 1.23
N ARG A 230 -10.03 2.46 0.63
CA ARG A 230 -8.90 3.38 0.66
C ARG A 230 -8.61 3.87 2.07
N PHE A 231 -9.65 4.22 2.82
CA PHE A 231 -9.51 4.75 4.18
C PHE A 231 -9.25 3.64 5.20
N MET A 232 -9.83 2.45 5.01
CA MET A 232 -9.58 1.28 5.85
C MET A 232 -8.09 0.91 5.93
N ALA A 233 -7.35 1.09 4.83
CA ALA A 233 -5.91 0.84 4.78
C ALA A 233 -5.11 1.82 5.67
N GLU A 234 -5.43 3.10 5.60
CA GLU A 234 -4.77 4.14 6.39
C GLU A 234 -5.11 3.97 7.89
N LEU A 235 -6.38 3.72 8.19
CA LEU A 235 -6.85 3.45 9.55
C LEU A 235 -6.21 2.19 10.14
N ALA A 236 -5.97 1.16 9.32
CA ALA A 236 -5.20 0.00 9.75
C ALA A 236 -3.73 0.32 10.02
N ALA A 237 -3.13 1.23 9.26
CA ALA A 237 -1.74 1.62 9.46
C ALA A 237 -1.52 2.42 10.77
N SER A 238 -2.57 3.01 11.35
CA SER A 238 -2.52 3.68 12.66
C SER A 238 -2.94 2.76 13.81
N HIS A 239 -4.13 2.16 13.73
CA HIS A 239 -4.68 1.35 14.84
C HIS A 239 -4.07 -0.05 14.94
N LEU A 240 -3.58 -0.60 13.82
CA LEU A 240 -2.95 -1.92 13.70
C LEU A 240 -1.49 -1.79 13.22
N SER A 241 -0.83 -0.70 13.61
CA SER A 241 0.45 -0.23 13.04
C SER A 241 1.57 -1.27 12.97
N MET A 242 1.65 -2.18 13.93
CA MET A 242 2.68 -3.23 13.92
C MET A 242 2.23 -4.46 13.14
N THR A 243 1.00 -4.94 13.32
CA THR A 243 0.50 -6.09 12.53
C THR A 243 0.32 -5.78 11.04
N ALA A 244 0.21 -4.50 10.67
CA ALA A 244 0.19 -4.03 9.29
C ALA A 244 1.60 -3.76 8.71
N MET A 245 2.67 -3.97 9.51
CA MET A 245 4.03 -3.69 9.08
C MET A 245 4.53 -4.75 8.09
N PRO A 246 5.10 -4.36 6.93
CA PRO A 246 5.58 -5.32 5.94
C PRO A 246 6.80 -6.09 6.44
N THR A 247 6.90 -7.35 5.99
CA THR A 247 8.06 -8.22 6.21
C THR A 247 9.01 -8.17 5.01
N ILE A 248 10.29 -8.39 5.26
CA ILE A 248 11.36 -8.45 4.26
C ILE A 248 11.90 -9.87 4.13
N ASP A 249 12.27 -10.28 2.92
CA ASP A 249 13.06 -11.51 2.71
C ASP A 249 14.47 -11.28 3.27
N VAL A 250 14.84 -12.01 4.33
CA VAL A 250 16.13 -11.85 5.01
C VAL A 250 17.22 -12.81 4.51
N ILE A 251 16.88 -13.62 3.49
CA ILE A 251 17.77 -14.59 2.84
C ILE A 251 18.28 -14.01 1.54
N ASN A 252 17.38 -13.57 0.65
CA ASN A 252 17.70 -13.22 -0.73
C ASN A 252 17.88 -11.71 -0.95
N CYS A 253 17.36 -10.87 -0.06
CA CYS A 253 17.45 -9.42 -0.19
C CYS A 253 18.40 -8.83 0.86
N SER A 254 19.43 -8.13 0.40
CA SER A 254 20.11 -7.14 1.24
C SER A 254 19.28 -5.86 1.20
N PRO A 255 18.73 -5.37 2.33
CA PRO A 255 18.01 -4.11 2.33
C PRO A 255 18.97 -2.99 1.91
N PRO A 256 18.59 -2.10 0.99
CA PRO A 256 19.45 -0.99 0.61
C PRO A 256 19.70 -0.08 1.82
N LYS A 257 20.89 0.51 1.86
CA LYS A 257 21.34 1.38 2.95
C LYS A 257 20.57 2.70 2.91
N ILE A 258 19.38 2.74 3.52
CA ILE A 258 18.66 4.00 3.78
C ILE A 258 19.37 4.73 4.94
N THR A 259 19.70 6.00 4.73
CA THR A 259 20.28 6.86 5.76
C THR A 259 19.28 7.14 6.89
N ARG A 260 19.78 7.43 8.10
CA ARG A 260 18.90 7.82 9.23
C ARG A 260 18.05 9.04 8.92
N VAL A 261 18.57 9.96 8.10
CA VAL A 261 17.90 11.18 7.66
C VAL A 261 16.71 10.86 6.76
N GLU A 262 16.86 9.97 5.78
CA GLU A 262 15.74 9.56 4.91
C GLU A 262 14.61 8.87 5.68
N LYS A 263 14.94 8.10 6.73
CA LYS A 263 13.91 7.52 7.61
C LYS A 263 13.13 8.57 8.38
N LEU A 264 13.81 9.59 8.91
CA LEU A 264 13.16 10.71 9.60
C LEU A 264 12.32 11.55 8.64
N ILE A 265 12.83 11.79 7.42
CA ILE A 265 12.08 12.49 6.36
C ILE A 265 10.86 11.66 5.93
N ALA A 266 10.96 10.34 5.82
CA ALA A 266 9.82 9.47 5.50
C ALA A 266 8.74 9.52 6.59
N LEU A 267 9.15 9.61 7.86
CA LEU A 267 8.25 9.75 8.98
C LEU A 267 7.53 11.12 8.98
N ALA A 268 8.28 12.19 8.73
CA ALA A 268 7.75 13.53 8.56
C ALA A 268 6.82 13.62 7.34
N ALA A 269 7.16 12.93 6.24
CA ALA A 269 6.37 12.86 5.02
C ALA A 269 4.97 12.28 5.25
N LYS A 270 4.83 11.32 6.19
CA LYS A 270 3.52 10.74 6.54
C LYS A 270 2.53 11.81 7.01
N GLN A 271 3.01 12.78 7.80
CA GLN A 271 2.20 13.86 8.40
C GLN A 271 1.82 14.96 7.41
N ILE A 272 2.46 15.02 6.24
CA ILE A 272 2.25 16.05 5.21
C ILE A 272 1.79 15.44 3.88
N SER A 273 1.47 14.14 3.86
CA SER A 273 1.04 13.45 2.64
C SER A 273 -0.28 14.04 2.13
N LYS A 274 -0.49 14.00 0.80
CA LYS A 274 -1.75 14.44 0.18
C LYS A 274 -2.95 13.71 0.77
N THR A 275 -2.84 12.39 0.95
CA THR A 275 -3.88 11.56 1.57
C THR A 275 -4.20 11.99 3.00
N LYS A 276 -3.18 12.23 3.84
CA LYS A 276 -3.42 12.72 5.21
C LYS A 276 -4.03 14.11 5.18
N ARG A 277 -3.62 15.01 4.28
CA ARG A 277 -4.27 16.33 4.12
C ARG A 277 -5.74 16.22 3.76
N ASP A 278 -6.08 15.37 2.79
CA ASP A 278 -7.47 15.17 2.38
C ASP A 278 -8.29 14.56 3.54
N MET A 279 -7.70 13.67 4.33
CA MET A 279 -8.30 13.13 5.55
C MET A 279 -8.49 14.21 6.63
N LEU A 280 -7.45 15.02 6.89
CA LEU A 280 -7.50 16.15 7.83
C LEU A 280 -8.59 17.17 7.44
N MET A 281 -8.81 17.39 6.14
CA MET A 281 -9.87 18.28 5.65
C MET A 281 -11.26 17.76 5.97
N VAL A 282 -11.52 16.47 5.77
CA VAL A 282 -12.86 15.90 6.03
C VAL A 282 -13.08 15.72 7.53
N GLU A 283 -12.07 15.24 8.25
CA GLU A 283 -12.18 14.95 9.67
C GLU A 283 -12.11 16.20 10.54
N ASN A 284 -11.09 17.06 10.39
CA ASN A 284 -10.85 18.14 11.35
C ASN A 284 -11.57 19.44 11.00
N LEU A 285 -12.08 19.63 9.77
CA LEU A 285 -12.71 20.91 9.40
C LEU A 285 -14.00 21.18 10.18
N PRO A 286 -14.94 20.21 10.36
CA PRO A 286 -16.12 20.45 11.19
C PRO A 286 -15.76 20.69 12.66
N GLN A 287 -14.78 19.96 13.18
CA GLN A 287 -14.28 20.09 14.54
C GLN A 287 -13.59 21.44 14.76
N ALA A 288 -12.87 21.94 13.76
CA ALA A 288 -12.34 23.30 13.76
C ALA A 288 -13.46 24.35 13.81
N GLY A 289 -14.56 24.13 13.08
CA GLY A 289 -15.75 24.98 13.17
C GLY A 289 -16.36 25.01 14.58
N PHE A 290 -16.51 23.83 15.19
CA PHE A 290 -16.96 23.72 16.58
C PHE A 290 -15.98 24.38 17.57
N ALA A 291 -14.67 24.21 17.36
CA ALA A 291 -13.63 24.81 18.19
C ALA A 291 -13.63 26.34 18.10
N VAL A 292 -13.83 26.92 16.90
CA VAL A 292 -13.96 28.37 16.72
C VAL A 292 -15.19 28.90 17.46
N LEU A 293 -16.34 28.22 17.36
CA LEU A 293 -17.55 28.60 18.10
C LEU A 293 -17.33 28.55 19.62
N TYR A 294 -16.72 27.47 20.10
CA TYR A 294 -16.37 27.34 21.51
C TYR A 294 -15.44 28.47 21.97
N LEU A 295 -14.35 28.75 21.23
CA LEU A 295 -13.40 29.81 21.58
C LEU A 295 -14.02 31.20 21.51
N ALA A 296 -14.96 31.44 20.59
CA ALA A 296 -15.67 32.72 20.49
C ALA A 296 -16.61 32.98 21.67
N VAL A 297 -17.18 31.92 22.26
CA VAL A 297 -18.15 32.02 23.36
C VAL A 297 -17.49 31.89 24.73
N GLU A 298 -16.65 30.87 24.94
CA GLU A 298 -16.02 30.55 26.23
C GLU A 298 -14.64 31.17 26.41
N GLY A 299 -13.93 31.47 25.32
CA GLY A 299 -12.55 31.98 25.34
C GLY A 299 -11.56 31.09 26.11
N GLY A 300 -10.30 31.56 26.17
CA GLY A 300 -9.32 31.14 27.18
C GLY A 300 -8.93 29.65 27.19
N SER A 301 -9.03 28.93 26.07
CA SER A 301 -8.52 27.55 25.98
C SER A 301 -7.35 27.45 25.00
N PRO A 302 -6.09 27.58 25.49
CA PRO A 302 -4.92 27.38 24.64
C PRO A 302 -4.84 25.95 24.12
N LEU A 303 -5.36 24.97 24.86
CA LEU A 303 -5.47 23.58 24.43
C LEU A 303 -6.31 23.44 23.15
N VAL A 304 -7.56 23.94 23.18
CA VAL A 304 -8.48 23.84 22.03
C VAL A 304 -7.93 24.62 20.84
N ALA A 305 -7.41 25.83 21.07
CA ALA A 305 -6.80 26.65 20.03
C ALA A 305 -5.61 25.93 19.38
N THR A 306 -4.72 25.33 20.18
CA THR A 306 -3.51 24.67 19.67
C THR A 306 -3.84 23.35 18.97
N LEU A 307 -4.59 22.46 19.62
CA LEU A 307 -4.81 21.10 19.15
C LEU A 307 -5.87 21.00 18.04
N SER A 308 -6.87 21.89 18.04
CA SER A 308 -7.99 21.83 17.08
C SER A 308 -7.83 22.80 15.91
N LEU A 309 -7.02 23.86 16.06
CA LEU A 309 -6.80 24.85 15.00
C LEU A 309 -5.32 24.92 14.60
N GLY A 310 -4.42 25.16 15.56
CA GLY A 310 -3.00 25.43 15.30
C GLY A 310 -2.27 24.27 14.61
N ILE A 311 -2.28 23.09 15.22
CA ILE A 311 -1.60 21.89 14.70
C ILE A 311 -2.17 21.47 13.33
N PRO A 312 -3.50 21.30 13.16
CA PRO A 312 -4.05 20.96 11.85
C PRO A 312 -3.71 22.00 10.78
N SER A 313 -3.83 23.30 11.09
CA SER A 313 -3.49 24.37 10.14
C SER A 313 -2.03 24.33 9.72
N ALA A 314 -1.11 24.08 10.67
CA ALA A 314 0.31 23.92 10.39
C ALA A 314 0.58 22.67 9.53
N GLN A 315 -0.09 21.55 9.79
CA GLN A 315 0.02 20.32 8.99
C GLN A 315 -0.48 20.54 7.55
N ILE A 316 -1.62 21.21 7.38
CA ILE A 316 -2.19 21.54 6.08
C ILE A 316 -1.24 22.46 5.30
N LEU A 317 -0.76 23.52 5.95
CA LEU A 317 0.19 24.46 5.33
C LEU A 317 1.51 23.76 4.95
N ALA A 318 2.06 22.93 5.84
CA ALA A 318 3.26 22.15 5.56
C ALA A 318 3.04 21.15 4.42
N SER A 319 1.87 20.50 4.35
CA SER A 319 1.48 19.65 3.22
C SER A 319 1.40 20.42 1.92
N CYS A 320 0.82 21.61 1.90
CA CYS A 320 0.76 22.44 0.69
C CYS A 320 2.16 22.92 0.24
N CYS A 321 3.03 23.30 1.18
CA CYS A 321 4.32 23.93 0.86
C CYS A 321 5.49 22.96 0.66
N LEU A 322 5.51 21.83 1.39
CA LEU A 322 6.69 20.96 1.49
C LEU A 322 6.51 19.59 0.82
N HIS A 323 5.28 19.16 0.55
CA HIS A 323 4.98 17.81 0.06
C HIS A 323 5.82 17.43 -1.17
N HIS A 324 5.79 18.24 -2.23
CA HIS A 324 6.53 17.95 -3.46
C HIS A 324 8.06 17.93 -3.25
N ARG A 325 8.60 18.81 -2.39
CA ARG A 325 10.04 18.85 -2.08
C ARG A 325 10.48 17.60 -1.31
N ILE A 326 9.65 17.12 -0.39
CA ILE A 326 9.94 15.96 0.44
C ILE A 326 9.83 14.66 -0.38
N GLN A 327 8.83 14.54 -1.26
CA GLN A 327 8.68 13.39 -2.15
C GLN A 327 9.91 13.14 -3.02
N ARG A 328 10.49 14.19 -3.61
CA ARG A 328 11.72 14.08 -4.41
C ARG A 328 12.92 13.55 -3.62
N ARG A 329 13.01 13.84 -2.32
CA ARG A 329 14.07 13.28 -1.46
C ARG A 329 13.83 11.83 -1.08
N LEU A 330 12.60 11.34 -1.24
CA LEU A 330 12.19 10.00 -0.85
C LEU A 330 12.10 9.02 -2.01
N VAL A 331 12.52 9.39 -3.22
CA VAL A 331 12.49 8.49 -4.39
C VAL A 331 13.15 7.13 -4.09
N PRO A 332 14.37 7.03 -3.51
CA PRO A 332 14.96 5.73 -3.20
C PRO A 332 14.16 4.94 -2.17
N TRP A 333 13.52 5.63 -1.22
CA TRP A 333 12.67 5.02 -0.22
C TRP A 333 11.38 4.46 -0.84
N TYR A 334 10.73 5.21 -1.73
CA TYR A 334 9.56 4.75 -2.46
C TYR A 334 9.89 3.52 -3.31
N ALA A 335 10.98 3.56 -4.07
CA ALA A 335 11.41 2.43 -4.90
C ALA A 335 11.58 1.14 -4.08
N LEU A 336 12.27 1.22 -2.94
CA LEU A 336 12.39 0.08 -2.02
C LEU A 336 11.04 -0.42 -1.52
N ARG A 337 10.13 0.49 -1.15
CA ARG A 337 8.83 0.13 -0.60
C ARG A 337 7.92 -0.49 -1.67
N PHE A 338 8.00 -0.03 -2.92
CA PHE A 338 7.33 -0.66 -4.05
C PHE A 338 7.85 -2.07 -4.30
N ASP A 339 9.17 -2.27 -4.30
CA ASP A 339 9.75 -3.61 -4.44
C ASP A 339 9.31 -4.54 -3.30
N ALA A 340 9.35 -4.07 -2.06
CA ALA A 340 8.90 -4.85 -0.90
C ALA A 340 7.39 -5.17 -0.98
N ALA A 341 6.56 -4.24 -1.45
CA ALA A 341 5.14 -4.46 -1.62
C ALA A 341 4.85 -5.49 -2.71
N VAL A 342 5.58 -5.44 -3.83
CA VAL A 342 5.49 -6.44 -4.90
C VAL A 342 5.94 -7.81 -4.41
N ASP A 343 7.08 -7.90 -3.74
CA ASP A 343 7.65 -9.17 -3.21
C ASP A 343 6.76 -9.81 -2.14
N ALA A 344 5.99 -9.01 -1.40
CA ALA A 344 5.05 -9.48 -0.39
C ALA A 344 3.63 -9.71 -0.94
N ALA A 345 3.38 -9.41 -2.22
CA ALA A 345 2.03 -9.29 -2.79
C ALA A 345 1.08 -8.40 -1.94
N ASP A 346 1.64 -7.37 -1.28
CA ASP A 346 0.90 -6.45 -0.41
C ASP A 346 0.21 -5.34 -1.22
N LYS A 347 -0.99 -5.68 -1.71
CA LYS A 347 -1.87 -4.79 -2.48
C LYS A 347 -2.29 -3.54 -1.73
N VAL A 348 -2.25 -3.55 -0.39
CA VAL A 348 -2.69 -2.42 0.44
C VAL A 348 -1.56 -1.39 0.50
N LEU A 349 -0.34 -1.85 0.81
CA LEU A 349 0.84 -1.01 0.82
C LEU A 349 1.12 -0.42 -0.57
N PHE A 350 1.07 -1.23 -1.62
CA PHE A 350 1.32 -0.77 -2.99
C PHE A 350 0.37 0.37 -3.40
N ARG A 351 -0.94 0.21 -3.15
CA ARG A 351 -1.95 1.25 -3.44
C ARG A 351 -1.70 2.54 -2.70
N ARG A 352 -1.33 2.45 -1.42
CA ARG A 352 -1.02 3.61 -0.60
C ARG A 352 0.14 4.39 -1.20
N LEU A 353 1.24 3.70 -1.53
CA LEU A 353 2.42 4.31 -2.15
C LEU A 353 2.08 4.93 -3.50
N HIS A 354 1.33 4.23 -4.37
CA HIS A 354 0.92 4.77 -5.67
C HIS A 354 0.04 6.01 -5.53
N GLY A 355 -0.95 5.99 -4.63
CA GLY A 355 -1.81 7.15 -4.39
C GLY A 355 -1.06 8.38 -3.88
N GLU A 356 0.07 8.20 -3.17
CA GLU A 356 0.92 9.30 -2.75
C GLU A 356 1.65 9.96 -3.93
N ILE A 357 2.09 9.17 -4.93
CA ILE A 357 2.95 9.66 -6.02
C ILE A 357 2.22 9.91 -7.34
N SER A 358 1.00 9.39 -7.52
CA SER A 358 0.28 9.37 -8.80
C SER A 358 -0.02 10.76 -9.37
N GLY A 359 -0.01 11.79 -8.53
CA GLY A 359 -0.14 13.19 -8.95
C GLY A 359 1.11 13.78 -9.61
N ASN A 360 2.21 13.03 -9.71
CA ASN A 360 3.48 13.49 -10.28
C ASN A 360 4.10 12.42 -11.19
N PRO A 361 3.85 12.50 -12.52
CA PRO A 361 4.34 11.51 -13.47
C PRO A 361 5.87 11.37 -13.52
N GLU A 362 6.60 12.48 -13.40
CA GLU A 362 8.07 12.49 -13.39
C GLU A 362 8.61 11.78 -12.14
N LEU A 363 7.97 11.99 -10.99
CA LEU A 363 8.31 11.26 -9.77
C LEU A 363 8.03 9.76 -9.94
N CYS A 364 6.91 9.39 -10.57
CA CYS A 364 6.61 8.00 -10.89
C CYS A 364 7.69 7.38 -11.77
N LEU A 365 8.19 8.11 -12.76
CA LEU A 365 9.29 7.69 -13.62
C LEU A 365 10.59 7.46 -12.83
N GLU A 366 11.01 8.44 -12.03
CA GLU A 366 12.22 8.33 -11.21
C GLU A 366 12.14 7.14 -10.25
N ILE A 367 10.98 6.94 -9.61
CA ILE A 367 10.75 5.80 -8.71
C ILE A 367 10.80 4.49 -9.48
N ALA A 368 10.03 4.38 -10.57
CA ALA A 368 9.92 3.13 -11.31
C ALA A 368 11.23 2.71 -11.97
N LEU A 369 12.06 3.67 -12.43
CA LEU A 369 13.41 3.40 -12.92
C LEU A 369 14.32 2.79 -11.85
N LEU A 370 14.12 3.15 -10.57
CA LEU A 370 14.89 2.60 -9.44
C LEU A 370 14.32 1.30 -8.88
N THR A 371 13.08 0.94 -9.24
CA THR A 371 12.51 -0.36 -8.83
C THR A 371 13.16 -1.50 -9.61
N ARG A 372 13.41 -2.63 -8.93
CA ARG A 372 13.92 -3.84 -9.58
C ARG A 372 12.92 -4.44 -10.55
N HIS A 373 11.62 -4.25 -10.27
CA HIS A 373 10.54 -4.84 -11.05
C HIS A 373 10.24 -4.07 -12.33
N PHE A 374 10.26 -2.74 -12.32
CA PHE A 374 9.85 -1.93 -13.48
C PHE A 374 11.02 -1.24 -14.20
N GLY A 375 12.20 -1.16 -13.56
CA GLY A 375 13.34 -0.40 -14.07
C GLY A 375 13.77 -0.83 -15.47
N ALA A 376 13.92 -2.12 -15.72
CA ALA A 376 14.36 -2.64 -17.02
C ALA A 376 13.40 -2.31 -18.18
N ILE A 377 12.08 -2.29 -17.93
CA ILE A 377 11.06 -1.92 -18.93
C ILE A 377 11.24 -0.45 -19.31
N LEU A 378 11.43 0.41 -18.29
CA LEU A 378 11.54 1.85 -18.47
C LEU A 378 12.91 2.28 -19.00
N GLU A 379 14.00 1.59 -18.65
CA GLU A 379 15.35 1.85 -19.15
C GLU A 379 15.47 1.52 -20.65
N ALA A 380 14.97 0.35 -21.07
CA ALA A 380 14.94 -0.04 -22.48
C ALA A 380 14.23 1.01 -23.33
N ARG A 381 13.12 1.55 -22.80
CA ARG A 381 12.35 2.61 -23.46
C ARG A 381 13.04 3.99 -23.38
N ARG A 382 13.62 4.35 -22.24
CA ARG A 382 14.28 5.65 -22.00
C ARG A 382 15.41 5.89 -23.00
N ALA A 383 16.21 4.87 -23.28
CA ALA A 383 17.30 4.96 -24.26
C ALA A 383 16.79 5.35 -25.66
N ARG A 384 15.57 4.91 -26.02
CA ARG A 384 14.95 5.18 -27.33
C ARG A 384 14.14 6.48 -27.36
N LEU A 385 13.47 6.86 -26.28
CA LEU A 385 12.79 8.15 -26.19
C LEU A 385 13.77 9.34 -26.22
N GLN A 386 15.01 9.13 -25.74
CA GLN A 386 16.09 10.11 -25.91
C GLN A 386 16.50 10.32 -27.37
N SER A 387 16.28 9.34 -28.26
CA SER A 387 16.56 9.49 -29.69
C SER A 387 15.36 10.00 -30.50
N THR A 388 14.12 9.84 -30.02
CA THR A 388 12.90 10.30 -30.71
C THR A 388 12.34 11.64 -30.20
N GLY A 389 12.78 12.13 -29.04
CA GLY A 389 12.37 13.44 -28.48
C GLY A 389 11.07 13.43 -27.65
N GLU A 390 10.42 12.28 -27.47
CA GLU A 390 9.12 12.13 -26.82
C GLU A 390 9.24 11.75 -25.33
N ARG A 391 9.70 12.69 -24.48
CA ARG A 391 9.94 12.41 -23.05
C ARG A 391 8.67 12.16 -22.23
N ASP A 392 7.53 12.75 -22.62
CA ASP A 392 6.26 12.72 -21.86
C ASP A 392 5.61 11.33 -21.78
N ASP A 393 5.99 10.40 -22.65
CA ASP A 393 5.48 9.03 -22.69
C ASP A 393 6.03 8.17 -21.56
N ALA A 394 7.32 8.31 -21.21
CA ALA A 394 7.96 7.47 -20.19
C ALA A 394 7.32 7.65 -18.81
N ALA A 395 6.99 8.89 -18.47
CA ALA A 395 6.37 9.25 -17.20
C ALA A 395 4.94 8.71 -17.07
N GLN A 396 4.18 8.72 -18.17
CA GLN A 396 2.86 8.09 -18.22
C GLN A 396 2.94 6.56 -18.13
N VAL A 397 3.93 5.95 -18.78
CA VAL A 397 4.22 4.51 -18.66
C VAL A 397 4.54 4.13 -17.23
N ALA A 398 5.44 4.85 -16.59
CA ALA A 398 5.77 4.61 -15.19
C ALA A 398 4.56 4.78 -14.27
N THR A 399 3.71 5.78 -14.51
CA THR A 399 2.50 6.03 -13.71
C THR A 399 1.51 4.86 -13.81
N ARG A 400 1.31 4.29 -15.00
CA ARG A 400 0.42 3.15 -15.23
C ARG A 400 1.04 1.83 -14.78
N LEU A 401 2.34 1.60 -15.02
CA LEU A 401 3.07 0.45 -14.45
C LEU A 401 2.92 0.43 -12.92
N LEU A 402 3.22 1.56 -12.26
CA LEU A 402 3.05 1.72 -10.82
C LEU A 402 1.59 1.77 -10.37
N GLY A 403 0.61 1.92 -11.27
CA GLY A 403 -0.83 1.89 -10.93
C GLY A 403 -1.48 0.52 -11.12
N SER A 404 -0.93 -0.27 -12.02
CA SER A 404 -1.47 -1.55 -12.48
C SER A 404 -1.20 -2.71 -11.50
N ALA A 405 -0.21 -2.60 -10.60
CA ALA A 405 0.08 -3.68 -9.64
C ALA A 405 -0.98 -3.90 -8.55
N ASN A 406 -2.11 -3.21 -8.64
CA ASN A 406 -3.20 -3.22 -7.68
C ASN A 406 -4.20 -4.38 -7.88
N LEU A 407 -4.43 -4.83 -9.11
CA LEU A 407 -5.57 -5.73 -9.43
C LEU A 407 -5.14 -7.11 -9.97
N GLY A 408 -3.85 -7.30 -10.19
CA GLY A 408 -3.39 -8.36 -11.08
C GLY A 408 -3.68 -8.07 -12.55
N ILE A 409 -3.96 -6.80 -12.89
CA ILE A 409 -4.18 -6.32 -14.24
C ILE A 409 -3.04 -5.37 -14.57
N LEU A 410 -2.17 -5.75 -15.50
CA LEU A 410 -1.14 -4.91 -16.08
C LEU A 410 -1.72 -4.18 -17.29
N ASP A 411 -2.36 -3.03 -17.05
CA ASP A 411 -2.95 -2.20 -18.11
C ASP A 411 -1.90 -1.28 -18.75
N LEU A 412 -1.63 -1.56 -20.02
CA LEU A 412 -0.67 -0.89 -20.88
C LEU A 412 -1.35 -0.34 -22.15
N ASN A 413 -2.66 -0.08 -22.11
CA ASN A 413 -3.44 0.37 -23.27
C ASN A 413 -2.98 1.72 -23.84
N GLY A 414 -2.95 1.85 -25.16
CA GLY A 414 -2.59 3.06 -25.88
C GLY A 414 -1.08 3.37 -25.86
N PHE A 415 -0.26 2.49 -25.27
CA PHE A 415 1.18 2.70 -25.25
C PHE A 415 1.79 2.37 -26.59
N LYS A 416 2.52 3.32 -27.16
CA LYS A 416 3.11 3.22 -28.51
C LYS A 416 4.61 2.97 -28.45
N ASN A 417 5.23 2.83 -29.61
CA ASN A 417 6.69 2.72 -29.82
C ASN A 417 7.31 1.48 -29.17
N TRP A 418 6.65 0.32 -29.32
CA TRP A 418 7.18 -0.96 -28.83
C TRP A 418 8.34 -1.45 -29.67
N ASP A 419 9.32 -2.06 -29.01
CA ASP A 419 10.38 -2.80 -29.67
C ASP A 419 10.62 -4.15 -28.99
N VAL A 420 11.42 -4.99 -29.64
CA VAL A 420 11.72 -6.36 -29.18
C VAL A 420 12.28 -6.34 -27.76
N ALA A 421 13.20 -5.43 -27.45
CA ALA A 421 13.81 -5.32 -26.12
C ALA A 421 12.77 -4.97 -25.04
N THR A 422 11.85 -4.05 -25.35
CA THR A 422 10.77 -3.64 -24.44
C THR A 422 9.76 -4.75 -24.22
N VAL A 423 9.36 -5.48 -25.28
CA VAL A 423 8.49 -6.65 -25.16
C VAL A 423 9.16 -7.75 -24.34
N GLU A 424 10.44 -8.03 -24.56
CA GLU A 424 11.17 -9.04 -23.77
C GLU A 424 11.33 -8.62 -22.29
N ALA A 425 11.55 -7.33 -22.02
CA ALA A 425 11.57 -6.79 -20.66
C ALA A 425 10.20 -6.92 -19.97
N LEU A 426 9.11 -6.59 -20.67
CA LEU A 426 7.75 -6.76 -20.18
C LEU A 426 7.46 -8.24 -19.86
N MET A 427 7.80 -9.16 -20.77
CA MET A 427 7.52 -10.58 -20.58
C MET A 427 8.37 -11.19 -19.45
N ARG A 428 9.60 -10.72 -19.27
CA ARG A 428 10.42 -11.06 -18.11
C ARG A 428 9.78 -10.59 -16.81
N HIS A 429 9.26 -9.35 -16.79
CA HIS A 429 8.54 -8.81 -15.65
C HIS A 429 7.33 -9.66 -15.31
N VAL A 430 6.42 -9.90 -16.27
CA VAL A 430 5.20 -10.71 -16.07
C VAL A 430 5.54 -12.12 -15.55
N ARG A 431 6.65 -12.70 -15.98
CA ARG A 431 7.13 -14.00 -15.48
C ARG A 431 7.57 -13.95 -14.01
N GLN A 432 8.16 -12.84 -13.57
CA GLN A 432 8.65 -12.64 -12.20
C GLN A 432 7.57 -12.12 -11.25
N THR A 433 6.43 -11.67 -11.77
CA THR A 433 5.33 -11.10 -11.00
C THR A 433 4.10 -12.02 -11.03
N PRO A 434 4.03 -13.05 -10.15
CA PRO A 434 2.92 -14.02 -10.15
C PRO A 434 1.57 -13.41 -9.77
N TRP A 435 1.56 -12.15 -9.32
CA TRP A 435 0.34 -11.39 -9.09
C TRP A 435 -0.29 -10.84 -10.37
N VAL A 436 0.43 -10.75 -11.50
CA VAL A 436 -0.12 -10.36 -12.80
C VAL A 436 -0.91 -11.52 -13.38
N ILE A 437 -2.23 -11.34 -13.46
CA ILE A 437 -3.22 -12.31 -13.95
C ILE A 437 -3.70 -11.88 -15.34
N GLU A 438 -3.74 -10.60 -15.63
CA GLU A 438 -4.25 -10.00 -16.85
C GLU A 438 -3.22 -8.99 -17.38
N LEU A 439 -2.98 -9.01 -18.69
CA LEU A 439 -2.12 -8.07 -19.41
C LEU A 439 -2.93 -7.46 -20.54
N VAL A 440 -3.04 -6.13 -20.54
CA VAL A 440 -3.89 -5.39 -21.47
C VAL A 440 -3.00 -4.47 -22.31
N LEU A 441 -2.93 -4.72 -23.61
CA LEU A 441 -2.04 -4.07 -24.58
C LEU A 441 -2.86 -3.57 -25.79
N ARG A 442 -4.03 -2.96 -25.54
CA ARG A 442 -4.93 -2.47 -26.60
C ARG A 442 -4.41 -1.18 -27.21
N GLU A 443 -4.62 -0.96 -28.50
CA GLU A 443 -4.26 0.30 -29.19
C GLU A 443 -2.76 0.67 -29.04
N CYS A 444 -1.89 -0.33 -28.97
CA CYS A 444 -0.48 -0.16 -28.66
C CYS A 444 0.42 0.08 -29.90
N GLN A 445 -0.16 0.11 -31.10
CA GLN A 445 0.60 0.15 -32.36
C GLN A 445 1.67 -0.95 -32.43
N MET A 446 1.33 -2.16 -31.93
CA MET A 446 2.21 -3.30 -32.06
C MET A 446 2.18 -3.83 -33.50
N GLU A 447 3.36 -4.06 -34.06
CA GLU A 447 3.56 -4.52 -35.43
C GLU A 447 4.03 -5.98 -35.48
N ALA A 448 3.88 -6.62 -36.64
CA ALA A 448 4.31 -7.99 -36.90
C ALA A 448 5.79 -8.28 -36.55
N SER A 449 6.66 -7.27 -36.60
CA SER A 449 8.08 -7.38 -36.22
C SER A 449 8.29 -7.80 -34.74
N LEU A 450 7.29 -7.60 -33.88
CA LEU A 450 7.32 -7.95 -32.46
C LEU A 450 6.85 -9.37 -32.17
N ALA A 451 6.26 -10.07 -33.15
CA ALA A 451 5.68 -11.39 -32.98
C ALA A 451 6.67 -12.42 -32.39
N PRO A 452 7.94 -12.52 -32.84
CA PRO A 452 8.90 -13.45 -32.25
C PRO A 452 9.20 -13.17 -30.77
N ALA A 453 9.15 -11.90 -30.35
CA ALA A 453 9.36 -11.51 -28.95
C ALA A 453 8.17 -11.91 -28.07
N LEU A 454 6.94 -11.75 -28.58
CA LEU A 454 5.72 -12.22 -27.92
C LEU A 454 5.72 -13.74 -27.72
N GLU A 455 6.06 -14.51 -28.77
CA GLU A 455 6.14 -15.97 -28.70
C GLU A 455 7.10 -16.42 -27.60
N ARG A 456 8.37 -15.97 -27.68
CA ARG A 456 9.42 -16.34 -26.71
C ARG A 456 9.06 -15.91 -25.29
N GLY A 457 8.52 -14.69 -25.17
CA GLY A 457 8.18 -14.09 -23.89
C GLY A 457 7.08 -14.85 -23.15
N LEU A 458 6.01 -15.23 -23.86
CA LEU A 458 4.84 -15.92 -23.29
C LEU A 458 5.12 -17.37 -22.91
N ARG A 459 6.05 -18.06 -23.60
CA ARG A 459 6.39 -19.46 -23.30
C ARG A 459 6.83 -19.65 -21.85
N GLY A 460 6.11 -20.50 -21.12
CA GLY A 460 6.39 -20.82 -19.72
C GLY A 460 5.76 -19.87 -18.70
N ILE A 461 5.05 -18.80 -19.13
CA ILE A 461 4.28 -17.96 -18.21
C ILE A 461 3.02 -18.72 -17.79
N ARG A 462 2.95 -19.15 -16.52
CA ARG A 462 1.81 -19.91 -15.97
C ARG A 462 0.79 -19.06 -15.20
N GLY A 463 1.23 -17.92 -14.68
CA GLY A 463 0.41 -17.03 -13.84
C GLY A 463 -0.55 -16.13 -14.64
N LEU A 464 -0.18 -15.76 -15.87
CA LEU A 464 -1.00 -14.93 -16.75
C LEU A 464 -2.18 -15.73 -17.31
N LYS A 465 -3.39 -15.26 -17.03
CA LYS A 465 -4.68 -15.86 -17.42
C LYS A 465 -5.38 -15.13 -18.53
N GLU A 466 -5.12 -13.84 -18.67
CA GLU A 466 -5.76 -13.00 -19.68
C GLU A 466 -4.73 -12.13 -20.41
N LEU A 467 -4.85 -12.09 -21.73
CA LEU A 467 -4.05 -11.24 -22.61
C LEU A 467 -4.97 -10.57 -23.61
N SER A 468 -4.95 -9.24 -23.65
CA SER A 468 -5.63 -8.46 -24.67
C SER A 468 -4.60 -7.72 -25.51
N LEU A 469 -4.63 -7.96 -26.83
CA LEU A 469 -3.83 -7.28 -27.84
C LEU A 469 -4.73 -6.55 -28.84
N SER A 470 -5.96 -6.24 -28.46
CA SER A 470 -6.98 -5.62 -29.31
C SER A 470 -6.51 -4.35 -29.99
N TYR A 471 -7.09 -4.01 -31.14
CA TYR A 471 -6.82 -2.76 -31.85
C TYR A 471 -5.33 -2.54 -32.14
N ASN A 472 -4.60 -3.61 -32.46
CA ASN A 472 -3.24 -3.57 -33.00
C ASN A 472 -3.25 -4.13 -34.44
N PRO A 473 -3.81 -3.39 -35.42
CA PRO A 473 -4.12 -3.92 -36.75
C PRO A 473 -2.88 -4.35 -37.55
N GLN A 474 -1.68 -3.89 -37.17
CA GLN A 474 -0.42 -4.22 -37.84
C GLN A 474 0.24 -5.49 -37.29
N LEU A 475 -0.36 -6.15 -36.29
CA LEU A 475 0.15 -7.41 -35.76
C LEU A 475 -0.09 -8.56 -36.74
N GLY A 476 -1.28 -8.59 -37.36
CA GLY A 476 -1.63 -9.46 -38.48
C GLY A 476 -1.50 -10.97 -38.23
N ASN A 477 -1.42 -11.75 -39.32
CA ASN A 477 -1.14 -13.19 -39.26
C ASN A 477 0.13 -13.53 -38.46
N PRO A 478 1.28 -12.84 -38.63
CA PRO A 478 2.50 -13.15 -37.87
C PRO A 478 2.30 -13.08 -36.36
N GLY A 479 1.52 -12.09 -35.89
CA GLY A 479 1.12 -11.98 -34.49
C GLY A 479 0.31 -13.17 -34.00
N ALA A 480 -0.72 -13.54 -34.74
CA ALA A 480 -1.58 -14.67 -34.40
C ALA A 480 -0.82 -16.00 -34.40
N GLU A 481 0.10 -16.21 -35.35
CA GLU A 481 0.97 -17.39 -35.41
C GLU A 481 1.92 -17.47 -34.22
N ALA A 482 2.55 -16.36 -33.84
CA ALA A 482 3.40 -16.29 -32.65
C ALA A 482 2.64 -16.60 -31.35
N LEU A 483 1.41 -16.09 -31.23
CA LEU A 483 0.54 -16.42 -30.10
C LEU A 483 0.18 -17.91 -30.12
N ALA A 484 -0.23 -18.45 -31.27
CA ALA A 484 -0.55 -19.87 -31.45
C ALA A 484 0.62 -20.78 -31.02
N ALA A 485 1.85 -20.44 -31.41
CA ALA A 485 3.05 -21.20 -31.06
C ALA A 485 3.43 -21.13 -29.55
N ALA A 486 2.91 -20.16 -28.80
CA ALA A 486 3.14 -20.01 -27.36
C ALA A 486 2.01 -20.57 -26.50
N LEU A 487 0.78 -20.60 -27.00
CA LEU A 487 -0.43 -20.99 -26.27
C LEU A 487 -0.36 -22.38 -25.60
N PRO A 488 0.14 -23.46 -26.25
CA PRO A 488 0.30 -24.76 -25.60
C PRO A 488 1.30 -24.76 -24.44
N HIS A 489 2.13 -23.71 -24.34
CA HIS A 489 3.22 -23.60 -23.39
C HIS A 489 2.99 -22.51 -22.35
N CYS A 490 1.81 -21.91 -22.26
CA CYS A 490 1.48 -20.89 -21.24
C CYS A 490 0.15 -21.22 -20.53
N GLY A 491 -0.18 -20.45 -19.49
CA GLY A 491 -1.36 -20.67 -18.64
C GLY A 491 -2.60 -19.88 -19.06
N LEU A 492 -2.63 -19.35 -20.28
CA LEU A 492 -3.62 -18.37 -20.74
C LEU A 492 -5.01 -18.99 -20.93
N GLU A 493 -6.02 -18.34 -20.37
CA GLU A 493 -7.42 -18.80 -20.42
C GLU A 493 -8.30 -17.87 -21.26
N ARG A 494 -7.94 -16.59 -21.40
CA ARG A 494 -8.68 -15.60 -22.19
C ARG A 494 -7.72 -14.84 -23.09
N LEU A 495 -8.03 -14.82 -24.39
CA LEU A 495 -7.22 -14.13 -25.40
C LEU A 495 -8.12 -13.22 -26.24
N PHE A 496 -7.84 -11.92 -26.22
CA PHE A 496 -8.59 -10.92 -26.97
C PHE A 496 -7.73 -10.33 -28.09
N LEU A 497 -8.17 -10.56 -29.32
CA LEU A 497 -7.52 -10.19 -30.57
C LEU A 497 -8.48 -9.45 -31.50
N ASP A 498 -9.43 -8.69 -30.95
CA ASP A 498 -10.33 -7.86 -31.75
C ASP A 498 -9.54 -6.82 -32.55
N SER A 499 -9.84 -6.70 -33.85
CA SER A 499 -9.24 -5.71 -34.76
C SER A 499 -7.70 -5.72 -34.78
N ILE A 500 -7.07 -6.90 -34.86
CA ILE A 500 -5.61 -7.05 -34.99
C ILE A 500 -5.12 -7.28 -36.42
N GLY A 501 -6.03 -7.30 -37.39
CA GLY A 501 -5.71 -7.54 -38.80
C GLY A 501 -5.40 -9.00 -39.13
N VAL A 502 -5.90 -9.96 -38.34
CA VAL A 502 -5.70 -11.39 -38.61
C VAL A 502 -6.59 -11.86 -39.76
N GLY A 503 -6.05 -12.69 -40.64
CA GLY A 503 -6.75 -13.36 -41.72
C GLY A 503 -6.86 -14.88 -41.52
N SER A 504 -7.18 -15.59 -42.60
CA SER A 504 -7.40 -17.04 -42.56
C SER A 504 -6.20 -17.86 -42.05
N GLU A 505 -4.97 -17.47 -42.39
CA GLU A 505 -3.75 -18.20 -42.00
C GLU A 505 -3.49 -18.11 -40.48
N GLY A 506 -3.56 -16.90 -39.91
CA GLY A 506 -3.42 -16.73 -38.47
C GLY A 506 -4.57 -17.38 -37.68
N THR A 507 -5.77 -17.38 -38.25
CA THR A 507 -6.93 -18.08 -37.67
C THR A 507 -6.73 -19.60 -37.65
N GLU A 508 -6.17 -20.17 -38.72
CA GLU A 508 -5.82 -21.59 -38.80
C GLU A 508 -4.71 -21.96 -37.81
N ALA A 509 -3.72 -21.09 -37.59
CA ALA A 509 -2.69 -21.30 -36.57
C ALA A 509 -3.30 -21.35 -35.15
N LEU A 510 -4.20 -20.42 -34.82
CA LEU A 510 -4.92 -20.42 -33.55
C LEU A 510 -5.78 -21.69 -33.38
N ARG A 511 -6.45 -22.14 -34.44
CA ARG A 511 -7.22 -23.40 -34.45
C ARG A 511 -6.33 -24.59 -34.10
N ARG A 512 -5.15 -24.71 -34.70
CA ARG A 512 -4.19 -25.80 -34.40
C ARG A 512 -3.69 -25.75 -32.96
N ALA A 513 -3.37 -24.57 -32.44
CA ALA A 513 -2.98 -24.43 -31.04
C ALA A 513 -4.07 -24.90 -30.07
N LEU A 514 -5.34 -24.66 -30.39
CA LEU A 514 -6.48 -25.22 -29.64
C LEU A 514 -6.50 -26.75 -29.72
N GLU A 515 -6.22 -27.36 -30.87
CA GLU A 515 -6.13 -28.83 -31.03
C GLU A 515 -4.94 -29.43 -30.26
N GLU A 516 -3.84 -28.69 -30.14
CA GLU A 516 -2.63 -29.09 -29.40
C GLU A 516 -2.76 -28.96 -27.87
N GLY A 517 -3.88 -28.41 -27.38
CA GLY A 517 -4.20 -28.41 -25.95
C GLY A 517 -3.95 -27.07 -25.25
N ALA A 518 -4.00 -25.96 -25.98
CA ALA A 518 -4.06 -24.63 -25.36
C ALA A 518 -5.19 -24.56 -24.31
N ALA A 519 -4.89 -23.94 -23.15
CA ALA A 519 -5.80 -23.85 -22.01
C ALA A 519 -6.91 -22.77 -22.16
N LEU A 520 -7.12 -22.26 -23.38
CA LEU A 520 -8.07 -21.18 -23.64
C LEU A 520 -9.50 -21.63 -23.33
N LYS A 521 -10.25 -20.72 -22.72
CA LYS A 521 -11.69 -20.80 -22.47
C LYS A 521 -12.44 -19.72 -23.24
N ARG A 522 -11.77 -18.63 -23.61
CA ARG A 522 -12.34 -17.55 -24.43
C ARG A 522 -11.32 -17.08 -25.46
N LEU A 523 -11.80 -16.92 -26.69
CA LEU A 523 -11.06 -16.34 -27.81
C LEU A 523 -11.94 -15.29 -28.49
N ASP A 524 -11.43 -14.07 -28.61
CA ASP A 524 -12.11 -12.96 -29.28
C ASP A 524 -11.31 -12.53 -30.51
N LEU A 525 -11.96 -12.52 -31.66
CA LEU A 525 -11.45 -12.20 -32.98
C LEU A 525 -12.38 -11.22 -33.71
N GLU A 526 -13.28 -10.51 -33.01
CA GLU A 526 -14.19 -9.55 -33.64
C GLU A 526 -13.45 -8.43 -34.40
N GLY A 527 -14.05 -7.91 -35.46
CA GLY A 527 -13.44 -6.82 -36.25
C GLY A 527 -12.19 -7.22 -37.05
N ASN A 528 -11.98 -8.51 -37.29
CA ASN A 528 -10.96 -9.01 -38.21
C ASN A 528 -11.60 -9.43 -39.55
N ASP A 529 -11.84 -8.45 -40.41
CA ASP A 529 -12.60 -8.63 -41.67
C ASP A 529 -11.91 -9.51 -42.71
N ALA A 530 -10.61 -9.76 -42.55
CA ALA A 530 -9.81 -10.60 -43.45
C ALA A 530 -9.96 -12.11 -43.19
N ILE A 531 -10.75 -12.52 -42.18
CA ILE A 531 -11.00 -13.93 -41.89
C ILE A 531 -11.97 -14.51 -42.92
N GLY A 532 -11.50 -15.48 -43.71
CA GLY A 532 -12.32 -16.20 -44.68
C GLY A 532 -13.40 -17.07 -44.02
N GLY A 533 -14.53 -17.26 -44.71
CA GLY A 533 -15.67 -18.02 -44.21
C GLY A 533 -15.34 -19.47 -43.82
N GLU A 534 -14.45 -20.13 -44.56
CA GLU A 534 -13.99 -21.49 -44.24
C GLU A 534 -13.19 -21.54 -42.93
N ALA A 535 -12.24 -20.61 -42.75
CA ALA A 535 -11.45 -20.52 -41.52
C ALA A 535 -12.33 -20.22 -40.29
N LYS A 536 -13.32 -19.31 -40.45
CA LYS A 536 -14.32 -19.00 -39.43
C LYS A 536 -15.15 -20.24 -39.04
N ALA A 537 -15.62 -21.01 -40.01
CA ALA A 537 -16.40 -22.23 -39.78
C ALA A 537 -15.56 -23.33 -39.08
N ALA A 538 -14.31 -23.52 -39.53
CA ALA A 538 -13.39 -24.49 -38.96
C ALA A 538 -13.04 -24.15 -37.50
N LEU A 539 -12.73 -22.88 -37.21
CA LEU A 539 -12.43 -22.42 -35.85
C LEU A 539 -13.65 -22.56 -34.94
N LYS A 540 -14.86 -22.20 -35.40
CA LYS A 540 -16.10 -22.35 -34.62
C LYS A 540 -16.34 -23.81 -34.22
N THR A 541 -16.13 -24.75 -35.14
CA THR A 541 -16.27 -26.18 -34.86
C THR A 541 -15.24 -26.67 -33.83
N CYS A 542 -13.98 -26.23 -33.95
CA CYS A 542 -12.92 -26.53 -32.99
C CYS A 542 -13.21 -25.96 -31.59
N CYS A 543 -13.64 -24.69 -31.51
CA CYS A 543 -14.01 -24.06 -30.25
C CYS A 543 -15.19 -24.78 -29.56
N GLN A 544 -16.20 -25.21 -30.32
CA GLN A 544 -17.32 -25.98 -29.78
C GLN A 544 -16.89 -27.32 -29.17
N SER A 545 -16.01 -28.06 -29.85
CA SER A 545 -15.51 -29.35 -29.33
C SER A 545 -14.60 -29.17 -28.10
N ARG A 546 -13.91 -28.03 -28.00
CA ARG A 546 -13.03 -27.68 -26.89
C ARG A 546 -13.70 -26.93 -25.74
N GLY A 547 -14.95 -26.48 -25.89
CA GLY A 547 -15.64 -25.66 -24.90
C GLY A 547 -15.06 -24.25 -24.76
N VAL A 548 -14.61 -23.66 -25.87
CA VAL A 548 -14.06 -22.30 -25.92
C VAL A 548 -15.15 -21.34 -26.38
N ASP A 549 -15.41 -20.29 -25.59
CA ASP A 549 -16.29 -19.19 -25.96
C ASP A 549 -15.64 -18.34 -27.05
N LEU A 550 -16.18 -18.41 -28.27
CA LEU A 550 -15.63 -17.74 -29.46
C LEU A 550 -16.48 -16.53 -29.86
N TRP A 551 -15.81 -15.39 -30.06
CA TRP A 551 -16.35 -14.15 -30.62
C TRP A 551 -15.60 -13.88 -31.94
N ILE A 552 -16.27 -13.89 -33.10
CA ILE A 552 -15.64 -13.87 -34.44
C ILE A 552 -16.60 -13.41 -35.54
#